data_AF-A0A3A6TR31-F1
#
_entry.id   AF-A0A3A6TR31-F1
#
_cell.length_a   1.000
_cell.length_b   1.000
_cell.length_c   1.000
_cell.angle_alpha   90.00
_cell.angle_beta   90.00
_cell.angle_gamma   90.00
#
_symmetry.space_group_name_H-M   'P 1'
#
loop_
_entity.id
_entity.type
_entity.pdbx_description
1 polymer ?
#
loop_
_entity_poly.entity_id
_entity_poly.type
_entity_poly.pdbx_seq_one_letter_code
_entity_poly.pdbx_strand_id
1 'polypeptide(L)'
;MVLLGILAVTALPRFIGTSSFSAYSVRSEFISALRQLQQQALSNTDQCYRMNVTQAGYQAEVSASCDTTYQALNPLSLSTSRIEWPNGTQVQFASSGAESFVLNFDRQGITQACNGRCINIIAGDSVGIDISAEGYIY
;
A
#
# COMPACT_ATOMS: atom_id res chain seq x y z
N MET A 1 -42.18 16.62 39.43
CA MET A 1 -40.73 16.64 39.74
C MET A 1 -40.30 15.17 39.72
N VAL A 2 -39.49 14.66 38.80
CA VAL A 2 -38.18 15.15 38.37
C VAL A 2 -37.94 14.74 36.91
N LEU A 3 -37.28 15.62 36.17
CA LEU A 3 -36.80 15.44 34.81
C LEU A 3 -35.93 14.17 34.66
N LEU A 4 -36.26 13.31 33.70
CA LEU A 4 -35.25 12.65 32.89
C LEU A 4 -35.09 13.55 31.66
N GLY A 5 -34.24 14.58 31.66
CA GLY A 5 -32.87 14.54 32.15
C GLY A 5 -31.96 13.91 31.11
N ILE A 6 -32.11 14.35 29.85
CA ILE A 6 -31.08 14.49 28.81
C ILE A 6 -29.82 13.64 29.07
N LEU A 7 -29.79 12.43 28.53
CA LEU A 7 -28.54 11.86 28.03
C LEU A 7 -28.53 12.07 26.52
N ALA A 8 -28.49 13.36 26.12
CA ALA A 8 -27.83 13.73 24.89
C ALA A 8 -26.36 13.39 25.11
N VAL A 9 -26.01 12.12 24.89
CA VAL A 9 -24.64 11.75 24.58
C VAL A 9 -24.40 12.36 23.21
N THR A 10 -24.04 13.64 23.22
CA THR A 10 -23.30 14.25 22.15
C THR A 10 -21.96 13.53 22.12
N ALA A 11 -21.96 12.33 21.54
CA ALA A 11 -20.85 11.93 20.71
C ALA A 11 -20.80 12.99 19.62
N LEU A 12 -20.18 14.14 19.92
CA LEU A 12 -19.49 14.90 18.91
C LEU A 12 -18.48 13.88 18.38
N PRO A 13 -18.66 13.28 17.18
CA PRO A 13 -17.46 12.87 16.51
C PRO A 13 -16.65 14.17 16.46
N ARG A 14 -15.48 14.18 17.11
CA ARG A 14 -14.51 15.22 16.81
C ARG A 14 -14.29 15.07 15.31
N PHE A 15 -15.03 15.85 14.55
CA PHE A 15 -14.90 15.98 13.12
C PHE A 15 -13.52 16.56 12.98
N ILE A 16 -12.60 15.64 12.70
CA ILE A 16 -11.16 15.85 12.68
C ILE A 16 -10.94 17.06 11.79
N GLY A 17 -10.30 18.08 12.36
CA GLY A 17 -9.98 19.30 11.65
C GLY A 17 -9.25 18.96 10.36
N THR A 18 -9.73 19.58 9.28
CA THR A 18 -8.92 20.02 8.14
C THR A 18 -7.85 19.03 7.67
N SER A 19 -8.20 18.25 6.64
CA SER A 19 -7.28 17.84 5.55
C SER A 19 -6.00 17.05 5.90
N SER A 20 -5.85 16.53 7.11
CA SER A 20 -4.82 15.54 7.42
C SER A 20 -5.39 14.16 7.12
N PHE A 21 -5.14 13.64 5.91
CA PHE A 21 -5.51 12.28 5.57
C PHE A 21 -4.78 11.32 6.54
N SER A 22 -5.50 10.37 7.14
CA SER A 22 -4.87 9.54 8.19
C SER A 22 -3.89 8.55 7.56
N ALA A 23 -2.67 8.47 8.10
CA ALA A 23 -1.69 7.47 7.70
C ALA A 23 -2.25 6.03 7.82
N TYR A 24 -3.20 5.80 8.73
CA TYR A 24 -3.92 4.53 8.89
C TYR A 24 -4.84 4.21 7.71
N SER A 25 -5.55 5.21 7.17
CA SER A 25 -6.41 5.03 5.99
C SER A 25 -5.57 4.67 4.77
N VAL A 26 -4.48 5.43 4.50
CA VAL A 26 -3.55 5.14 3.39
C VAL A 26 -2.98 3.74 3.55
N ARG A 27 -2.57 3.37 4.77
CA ARG A 27 -2.07 2.04 5.08
C ARG A 27 -3.08 0.97 4.73
N SER A 28 -4.32 1.11 5.17
CA SER A 28 -5.36 0.09 4.92
C SER A 28 -5.65 -0.08 3.43
N GLU A 29 -5.69 1.02 2.68
CA GLU A 29 -5.89 1.01 1.23
C GLU A 29 -4.73 0.32 0.52
N PHE A 30 -3.51 0.72 0.86
CA PHE A 30 -2.30 0.17 0.26
C PHE A 30 -2.09 -1.32 0.58
N ILE A 31 -2.38 -1.74 1.82
CA ILE A 31 -2.39 -3.17 2.18
C ILE A 31 -3.43 -3.94 1.35
N SER A 32 -4.60 -3.34 1.11
CA SER A 32 -5.64 -3.97 0.29
C SER A 32 -5.19 -4.12 -1.16
N ALA A 33 -4.56 -3.10 -1.74
CA ALA A 33 -3.97 -3.15 -3.08
C ALA A 33 -2.87 -4.21 -3.19
N LEU A 34 -1.96 -4.29 -2.20
CA LEU A 34 -0.92 -5.32 -2.12
C LEU A 34 -1.52 -6.73 -2.10
N ARG A 35 -2.54 -6.96 -1.26
CA ARG A 35 -3.22 -8.27 -1.15
C ARG A 35 -3.96 -8.63 -2.44
N GLN A 36 -4.52 -7.64 -3.14
CA GLN A 36 -5.14 -7.85 -4.45
C GLN A 36 -4.10 -8.33 -5.47
N LEU A 37 -2.91 -7.70 -5.51
CA LEU A 37 -1.83 -8.14 -6.40
C LEU A 37 -1.33 -9.54 -6.05
N GLN A 38 -1.18 -9.84 -4.76
CA GLN A 38 -0.85 -11.19 -4.29
C GLN A 38 -1.89 -12.22 -4.76
N GLN A 39 -3.19 -11.93 -4.66
CA GLN A 39 -4.25 -12.82 -5.15
C GLN A 39 -4.19 -13.00 -6.67
N GLN A 40 -3.91 -11.94 -7.42
CA GLN A 40 -3.76 -12.02 -8.87
C GLN A 40 -2.55 -12.86 -9.28
N ALA A 41 -1.42 -12.72 -8.57
CA ALA A 41 -0.22 -13.52 -8.77
C ALA A 41 -0.46 -15.02 -8.48
N LEU A 42 -1.18 -15.32 -7.40
CA LEU A 42 -1.58 -16.69 -7.06
C LEU A 42 -2.54 -17.31 -8.09
N SER A 43 -3.43 -16.49 -8.65
CA SER A 43 -4.38 -16.94 -9.67
C SER A 43 -3.71 -17.15 -11.05
N ASN A 44 -2.68 -16.38 -11.37
CA ASN A 44 -2.03 -16.39 -12.68
C ASN A 44 -0.52 -16.63 -12.52
N THR A 45 -0.15 -17.89 -12.30
CA THR A 45 1.26 -18.29 -12.09
C THR A 45 2.15 -18.12 -13.32
N ASP A 46 1.56 -17.96 -14.49
CA ASP A 46 2.28 -17.70 -15.75
C ASP A 46 2.68 -16.22 -15.91
N GLN A 47 2.11 -15.34 -15.08
CA GLN A 47 2.37 -13.90 -15.09
C GLN A 47 3.06 -13.46 -13.81
N CYS A 48 3.73 -12.33 -13.90
CA CYS A 48 4.60 -11.82 -12.86
C CYS A 48 4.15 -10.40 -12.54
N TYR A 49 3.83 -10.18 -11.27
CA TYR A 49 3.22 -8.96 -10.80
C TYR A 49 4.25 -8.15 -10.04
N ARG A 50 4.27 -6.85 -10.30
CA ARG A 50 5.05 -5.91 -9.52
C ARG A 50 4.22 -4.69 -9.18
N MET A 51 4.58 -4.06 -8.08
CA MET A 51 4.06 -2.76 -7.72
C MET A 51 5.21 -1.76 -7.71
N ASN A 52 5.04 -0.71 -8.49
CA ASN A 52 5.96 0.40 -8.56
C ASN A 52 5.39 1.53 -7.71
N VAL A 53 6.14 1.90 -6.66
CA VAL A 53 5.77 2.96 -5.73
C VAL A 53 6.68 4.14 -5.98
N THR A 54 6.08 5.32 -6.09
CA THR A 54 6.76 6.60 -6.29
C THR A 54 6.22 7.62 -5.30
N GLN A 55 6.88 8.78 -5.21
CA GLN A 55 6.43 9.89 -4.37
C GLN A 55 5.02 10.39 -4.75
N ALA A 56 4.61 10.23 -6.00
CA ALA A 56 3.30 10.69 -6.48
C ALA A 56 2.19 9.66 -6.26
N GLY A 57 2.52 8.37 -6.13
CA GLY A 57 1.52 7.30 -6.12
C GLY A 57 2.12 5.92 -6.32
N TYR A 58 1.24 4.94 -6.47
CA TYR A 58 1.62 3.57 -6.79
C TYR A 58 0.93 3.09 -8.08
N GLN A 59 1.56 2.18 -8.80
CA GLN A 59 1.02 1.55 -10.00
C GLN A 59 1.37 0.06 -9.99
N ALA A 60 0.43 -0.78 -10.41
CA ALA A 60 0.70 -2.18 -10.63
C ALA A 60 1.15 -2.39 -12.07
N GLU A 61 2.12 -3.27 -12.27
CA GLU A 61 2.57 -3.71 -13.58
C GLU A 61 2.55 -5.23 -13.60
N VAL A 62 2.09 -5.80 -14.70
CA VAL A 62 2.12 -7.23 -14.97
C VAL A 62 3.00 -7.50 -16.18
N SER A 63 3.82 -8.54 -16.10
CA SER A 63 4.70 -9.02 -17.16
C SER A 63 4.44 -10.50 -17.40
N ALA A 64 4.56 -10.94 -18.65
CA ALA A 64 4.53 -12.36 -18.99
C ALA A 64 5.82 -13.12 -18.60
N SER A 65 6.88 -12.40 -18.24
CA SER A 65 8.15 -12.99 -17.77
C SER A 65 8.54 -12.43 -16.39
N CYS A 66 8.95 -13.33 -15.50
CA CYS A 66 9.42 -13.03 -14.13
C CYS A 66 10.93 -12.74 -14.12
N ASP A 67 11.49 -12.45 -15.29
CA ASP A 67 12.93 -12.22 -15.41
C ASP A 67 13.29 -10.93 -14.67
N THR A 68 14.50 -10.87 -14.11
CA THR A 68 14.95 -9.73 -13.28
C THR A 68 14.95 -8.39 -14.01
N THR A 69 14.72 -8.42 -15.32
CA THR A 69 14.67 -7.28 -16.22
C THR A 69 13.21 -6.93 -16.53
N TYR A 70 12.49 -6.41 -15.54
CA TYR A 70 11.23 -5.70 -15.79
C TYR A 70 11.55 -4.37 -16.49
N GLN A 71 11.76 -4.45 -17.80
CA GLN A 71 11.91 -3.24 -18.60
C GLN A 71 10.52 -2.72 -18.97
N ALA A 72 10.33 -1.40 -18.82
CA ALA A 72 9.20 -0.68 -19.40
C ALA A 72 9.10 -0.84 -20.95
N LEU A 73 10.07 -1.51 -21.57
CA LEU A 73 10.17 -1.81 -22.99
C LEU A 73 9.80 -3.25 -23.35
N ASN A 74 9.38 -4.10 -22.39
CA ASN A 74 8.82 -5.40 -22.75
C ASN A 74 7.45 -5.15 -23.43
N PRO A 75 7.25 -5.48 -24.71
CA PRO A 75 5.98 -5.21 -25.40
C PRO A 75 4.77 -5.96 -24.81
N LEU A 76 5.00 -6.88 -23.87
CA LEU A 76 3.96 -7.61 -23.13
C LEU A 76 3.75 -7.14 -21.68
N SER A 77 4.36 -6.04 -21.24
CA SER A 77 4.06 -5.49 -19.91
C SER A 77 2.82 -4.60 -19.96
N LEU A 78 1.83 -4.91 -19.13
CA LEU A 78 0.66 -4.06 -18.93
C LEU A 78 0.83 -3.33 -17.60
N SER A 79 0.73 -2.01 -17.62
CA SER A 79 0.68 -1.18 -16.41
C SER A 79 -0.75 -0.70 -16.16
N THR A 80 -1.17 -0.73 -14.91
CA THR A 80 -2.42 -0.08 -14.49
C THR A 80 -2.23 1.43 -14.43
N SER A 81 -3.34 2.16 -14.44
CA SER A 81 -3.32 3.57 -14.07
C SER A 81 -2.68 3.75 -12.69
N ARG A 82 -1.87 4.81 -12.57
CA ARG A 82 -1.29 5.22 -11.28
C ARG A 82 -2.41 5.68 -10.35
N ILE A 83 -2.38 5.19 -9.12
CA ILE A 83 -3.21 5.69 -8.04
C ILE A 83 -2.36 6.70 -7.26
N GLU A 84 -2.81 7.95 -7.22
CA GLU A 84 -2.08 9.04 -6.58
C GLU A 84 -2.22 9.01 -5.07
N TRP A 85 -1.16 9.39 -4.37
CA TRP A 85 -1.21 9.54 -2.91
C TRP A 85 -2.03 10.77 -2.53
N PRO A 86 -2.79 10.72 -1.43
CA PRO A 86 -3.43 11.90 -0.87
C PRO A 86 -2.41 12.98 -0.51
N ASN A 87 -2.77 14.25 -0.69
CA ASN A 87 -1.90 15.39 -0.40
C ASN A 87 -1.30 15.32 1.02
N GLY A 88 0.00 15.56 1.13
CA GLY A 88 0.74 15.51 2.39
C GLY A 88 1.10 14.10 2.87
N THR A 89 0.92 13.08 2.03
CA THR A 89 1.36 11.71 2.30
C THR A 89 2.72 11.45 1.66
N GLN A 90 3.64 10.87 2.43
CA GLN A 90 4.92 10.36 1.95
C GLN A 90 5.01 8.88 2.26
N VAL A 91 5.45 8.09 1.28
CA VAL A 91 5.66 6.65 1.43
C VAL A 91 7.12 6.35 1.15
N GLN A 92 7.80 5.84 2.16
CA GLN A 92 9.24 5.58 2.09
C GLN A 92 9.54 4.13 2.43
N PHE A 93 10.56 3.58 1.78
CA PHE A 93 11.10 2.28 2.11
C PHE A 93 11.89 2.36 3.43
N ALA A 94 11.56 1.52 4.39
CA ALA A 94 12.01 1.69 5.78
C ALA A 94 13.54 1.51 5.95
N SER A 95 14.20 0.69 5.12
CA SER A 95 15.64 0.44 5.24
C SER A 95 16.51 1.51 4.56
N SER A 96 15.99 2.19 3.54
CA SER A 96 16.76 3.16 2.73
C SER A 96 16.22 4.58 2.78
N GLY A 97 15.01 4.79 3.31
CA GLY A 97 14.29 6.06 3.21
C GLY A 97 13.87 6.42 1.78
N ALA A 98 13.96 5.50 0.82
CA ALA A 98 13.64 5.79 -0.57
C ALA A 98 12.14 5.98 -0.78
N GLU A 99 11.74 7.10 -1.38
CA GLU A 99 10.34 7.40 -1.74
C GLU A 99 9.93 6.78 -3.09
N SER A 100 10.85 6.07 -3.73
CA SER A 100 10.61 5.32 -4.95
C SER A 100 11.23 3.93 -4.82
N PHE A 101 10.40 2.90 -4.91
CA PHE A 101 10.82 1.51 -4.78
C PHE A 101 9.86 0.58 -5.51
N VAL A 102 10.33 -0.64 -5.78
CA VAL A 102 9.57 -1.66 -6.49
C VAL A 102 9.41 -2.86 -5.59
N LEU A 103 8.17 -3.36 -5.51
CA LEU A 103 7.85 -4.63 -4.88
C LEU A 103 7.53 -5.64 -5.98
N ASN A 104 8.37 -6.66 -6.13
CA ASN A 104 8.09 -7.76 -7.04
C ASN A 104 7.41 -8.89 -6.26
N PHE A 105 6.38 -9.48 -6.85
CA PHE A 105 5.70 -10.66 -6.34
C PHE A 105 6.11 -11.86 -7.18
N ASP A 106 6.48 -12.95 -6.51
CA ASP A 106 6.75 -14.23 -7.15
C ASP A 106 5.43 -14.97 -7.49
N ARG A 107 5.56 -16.17 -8.08
CA ARG A 107 4.42 -17.03 -8.43
C ARG A 107 3.67 -17.57 -7.20
N GLN A 108 4.26 -17.45 -6.02
CA GLN A 108 3.63 -17.75 -4.74
C GLN A 108 2.95 -16.51 -4.13
N GLY A 109 2.95 -15.37 -4.82
CA GLY A 109 2.40 -14.11 -4.32
C GLY A 109 3.19 -13.55 -3.13
N ILE A 110 4.43 -13.99 -2.94
CA ILE A 110 5.32 -13.52 -1.88
C ILE A 110 6.20 -12.44 -2.48
N THR A 111 6.37 -11.35 -1.74
CA THR A 111 7.36 -10.32 -2.09
C THR A 111 8.60 -10.48 -1.23
N GLN A 112 9.76 -10.68 -1.86
CA GLN A 112 11.05 -10.78 -1.17
C GLN A 112 11.69 -9.40 -0.91
N ALA A 113 10.91 -8.32 -1.00
CA ALA A 113 11.44 -6.98 -0.84
C ALA A 113 12.05 -6.74 0.56
N CYS A 114 11.53 -7.42 1.59
CA CYS A 114 11.89 -7.16 2.97
C CYS A 114 11.31 -8.22 3.94
N ASN A 115 11.79 -8.21 5.19
CA ASN A 115 11.36 -9.11 6.27
C ASN A 115 11.25 -8.30 7.58
N GLY A 116 10.03 -7.97 7.98
CA GLY A 116 9.72 -7.08 9.11
C GLY A 116 9.17 -5.73 8.64
N ARG A 117 9.58 -4.62 9.28
CA ARG A 117 9.05 -3.28 8.96
C ARG A 117 9.67 -2.73 7.70
N CYS A 118 8.88 -2.70 6.63
CA CYS A 118 9.38 -2.49 5.27
C CYS A 118 9.03 -1.14 4.68
N ILE A 119 7.85 -0.65 4.98
CA ILE A 119 7.29 0.53 4.33
C ILE A 119 6.79 1.43 5.43
N ASN A 120 7.15 2.70 5.38
CA ASN A 120 6.71 3.69 6.33
C ASN A 120 5.85 4.71 5.59
N ILE A 121 4.64 4.91 6.08
CA ILE A 121 3.67 5.88 5.56
C ILE A 121 3.63 7.05 6.53
N ILE A 122 3.88 8.24 6.03
CA ILE A 122 3.95 9.48 6.80
C ILE A 122 2.86 10.40 6.27
N ALA A 123 1.82 10.64 7.06
CA ALA A 123 0.73 11.57 6.75
C ALA A 123 0.21 12.16 8.07
N GLY A 124 0.92 13.18 8.58
CA GLY A 124 0.76 13.69 9.95
C GLY A 124 1.35 12.76 11.01
N ASP A 125 0.88 11.50 11.03
CA ASP A 125 1.43 10.40 11.82
C ASP A 125 2.30 9.49 10.94
N SER A 126 3.25 8.76 11.54
CA SER A 126 4.05 7.73 10.85
C SER A 126 3.56 6.33 11.21
N VAL A 127 3.12 5.56 10.22
CA VAL A 127 2.67 4.19 10.41
C VAL A 127 3.45 3.25 9.49
N GLY A 128 4.01 2.20 10.08
CA GLY A 128 4.73 1.16 9.36
C GLY A 128 3.82 0.06 8.82
N ILE A 129 4.18 -0.51 7.68
CA ILE A 129 3.66 -1.76 7.16
C ILE A 129 4.76 -2.79 7.27
N ASP A 130 4.40 -3.92 7.87
CA ASP A 130 5.27 -5.06 8.06
C ASP A 130 4.96 -6.11 7.00
N ILE A 131 6.00 -6.68 6.39
CA ILE A 131 5.89 -7.81 5.47
C ILE A 131 6.75 -8.93 6.04
N SER A 132 6.10 -10.06 6.34
CA SER A 132 6.77 -11.26 6.84
C SER A 132 7.49 -12.02 5.72
N ALA A 133 8.43 -12.89 6.11
CA ALA A 133 9.11 -13.80 5.18
C ALA A 133 8.14 -14.72 4.42
N GLU A 134 6.99 -15.05 5.04
CA GLU A 134 5.94 -15.85 4.42
C GLU A 134 5.05 -15.04 3.45
N GLY A 135 5.29 -13.74 3.28
CA GLY A 135 4.51 -12.87 2.40
C GLY A 135 3.21 -12.35 3.03
N TYR A 136 3.00 -12.53 4.34
CA TYR A 136 1.90 -11.90 5.07
C TYR A 136 2.18 -10.41 5.32
N ILE A 137 1.22 -9.57 4.98
CA ILE A 137 1.29 -8.10 5.01
C ILE A 137 0.36 -7.58 6.10
N TYR A 138 0.89 -6.83 7.08
CA TYR A 138 0.11 -6.30 8.21
C TYR A 138 0.45 -4.87 8.64
#